data_AF-A0A4Q3J3Q3-F1
#
_entry.id   AF-A0A4Q3J3Q3-F1
#
_cell.length_a   1.000
_cell.length_b   1.000
_cell.length_c   1.000
_cell.angle_alpha   90.00
_cell.angle_beta   90.00
_cell.angle_gamma   90.00
#
_symmetry.space_group_name_H-M   'P 1'
#
loop_
_entity.id
_entity.type
_entity.pdbx_description
1 polymer ?
#
loop_
_entity_poly.entity_id
_entity_poly.type
_entity_poly.pdbx_seq_one_letter_code
_entity_poly.pdbx_strand_id
1 'polypeptide(L)'
;RMQRHCENTVKVATHLAKHPAVEWVNYAGLADNKYHALAQRYCPKGAGAVFTFGLKGGYDAGVQLVTNLKLFSHLANIGDTRSLVIHPASTTHRQLSDAQKTASGAGPEVVRLSIGIEDVEDLIADLDQALA
;
A
#
# COMPACT_ATOMS: atom_id res chain seq x y z
N ARG A 1 3.91 2.24 19.23
CA ARG A 1 4.21 2.23 17.78
C ARG A 1 3.22 1.36 17.01
N MET A 2 3.16 0.04 17.22
CA MET A 2 2.26 -0.86 16.48
C MET A 2 0.78 -0.46 16.48
N GLN A 3 0.25 0.00 17.63
CA GLN A 3 -1.12 0.52 17.68
C GLN A 3 -1.35 1.64 16.66
N ARG A 4 -0.47 2.66 16.66
CA ARG A 4 -0.55 3.78 15.71
C ARG A 4 -0.38 3.33 14.26
N HIS A 5 0.55 2.40 13.99
CA HIS A 5 0.68 1.82 12.65
C HIS A 5 -0.62 1.17 12.18
N CYS A 6 -1.24 0.33 13.00
CA CYS A 6 -2.50 -0.35 12.65
C CYS A 6 -3.65 0.65 12.47
N GLU A 7 -3.78 1.63 13.37
CA GLU A 7 -4.79 2.69 13.30
C GLU A 7 -4.65 3.54 12.03
N ASN A 8 -3.43 3.94 11.67
CA ASN A 8 -3.18 4.67 10.43
C ASN A 8 -3.45 3.79 9.21
N THR A 9 -3.02 2.53 9.24
CA THR A 9 -3.15 1.61 8.10
C THR A 9 -4.60 1.36 7.73
N VAL A 10 -5.49 1.12 8.71
CA VAL A 10 -6.90 0.88 8.40
C VAL A 10 -7.55 2.10 7.75
N LYS A 11 -7.19 3.32 8.20
CA LYS A 11 -7.68 4.58 7.64
C LYS A 11 -7.18 4.79 6.21
N VAL A 12 -5.86 4.68 6.00
CA VAL A 12 -5.25 4.83 4.67
C VAL A 12 -5.77 3.78 3.69
N ALA A 13 -5.85 2.51 4.09
CA ALA A 13 -6.39 1.44 3.25
C ALA A 13 -7.88 1.67 2.90
N THR A 14 -8.68 2.15 3.86
CA THR A 14 -10.10 2.48 3.63
C THR A 14 -10.25 3.67 2.68
N HIS A 15 -9.37 4.66 2.79
CA HIS A 15 -9.34 5.82 1.89
C HIS A 15 -9.01 5.39 0.46
N LEU A 16 -7.90 4.65 0.28
CA LEU A 16 -7.48 4.15 -1.04
C LEU A 16 -8.53 3.24 -1.68
N ALA A 17 -9.26 2.43 -0.90
CA ALA A 17 -10.33 1.58 -1.42
C ALA A 17 -11.49 2.36 -2.06
N LYS A 18 -11.60 3.67 -1.77
CA LYS A 18 -12.61 4.57 -2.35
C LYS A 18 -12.03 5.54 -3.39
N HIS A 19 -10.71 5.54 -3.58
CA HIS A 19 -10.05 6.51 -4.45
C HIS A 19 -10.25 6.15 -5.94
N PRO A 20 -10.61 7.09 -6.82
CA PRO A 20 -10.96 6.79 -8.22
C PRO A 20 -9.81 6.19 -9.04
N ALA A 21 -8.56 6.52 -8.72
CA ALA A 21 -7.37 5.97 -9.38
C ALA A 21 -6.99 4.54 -8.95
N VAL A 22 -7.59 4.04 -7.86
CA VAL A 22 -7.29 2.71 -7.29
C VAL A 22 -8.32 1.70 -7.80
N GLU A 23 -7.84 0.55 -8.25
CA GLU A 23 -8.67 -0.56 -8.74
C GLU A 23 -9.05 -1.52 -7.61
N TRP A 24 -8.10 -1.83 -6.73
CA TRP A 24 -8.31 -2.75 -5.61
C TRP A 24 -7.35 -2.48 -4.46
N VAL A 25 -7.74 -2.86 -3.25
CA VAL A 25 -6.88 -2.83 -2.05
C VAL A 25 -6.87 -4.21 -1.39
N ASN A 26 -5.67 -4.70 -1.05
CA ASN A 26 -5.47 -5.97 -0.36
C ASN A 26 -4.89 -5.73 1.03
N TYR A 27 -5.76 -5.40 1.98
CA TYR A 27 -5.42 -5.31 3.39
C TYR A 27 -6.37 -6.18 4.23
N ALA A 28 -5.80 -7.09 5.04
CA ALA A 28 -6.58 -8.02 5.84
C ALA A 28 -7.44 -7.34 6.93
N GLY A 29 -7.18 -6.06 7.25
CA GLY A 29 -8.01 -5.28 8.17
C GLY A 29 -9.30 -4.71 7.56
N LEU A 30 -9.47 -4.73 6.23
CA LEU A 30 -10.70 -4.27 5.58
C LEU A 30 -11.79 -5.35 5.65
N ALA A 31 -13.05 -4.93 5.83
CA ALA A 31 -14.18 -5.84 6.03
C ALA A 31 -14.53 -6.70 4.81
N ASP A 32 -14.24 -6.19 3.60
CA ASP A 32 -14.42 -6.85 2.32
C ASP A 32 -13.25 -7.77 1.93
N ASN A 33 -12.16 -7.78 2.71
CA ASN A 33 -11.03 -8.66 2.44
C ASN A 33 -11.36 -10.11 2.82
N LYS A 34 -11.04 -11.06 1.93
CA LYS A 34 -11.25 -12.51 2.16
C LYS A 34 -10.60 -13.06 3.43
N TYR A 35 -9.57 -12.39 3.96
CA TYR A 35 -8.87 -12.80 5.17
C TYR A 35 -9.32 -12.03 6.42
N HIS A 36 -10.34 -11.16 6.34
CA HIS A 36 -10.80 -10.34 7.46
C HIS A 36 -11.14 -11.17 8.69
N ALA A 37 -11.92 -12.25 8.53
CA ALA A 37 -12.28 -13.13 9.63
C ALA A 37 -11.05 -13.78 10.31
N LEU A 38 -10.03 -14.13 9.52
CA LEU A 38 -8.78 -14.67 10.06
C LEU A 38 -7.96 -13.59 10.78
N ALA A 39 -7.94 -12.37 10.25
CA ALA A 39 -7.29 -11.24 10.89
C ALA A 39 -7.94 -10.91 12.24
N GLN A 40 -9.27 -10.94 12.35
CA GLN A 40 -9.97 -10.76 13.62
C GLN A 40 -9.60 -11.86 14.63
N ARG A 41 -9.45 -13.10 14.17
CA ARG A 41 -9.10 -14.25 15.02
C ARG A 41 -7.65 -14.20 15.51
N TYR A 42 -6.70 -13.95 14.62
CA TYR A 42 -5.26 -14.09 14.91
C TYR A 42 -4.57 -12.77 15.24
N CYS A 43 -5.13 -11.65 14.81
CA CYS A 43 -4.57 -10.31 14.98
C CYS A 43 -5.62 -9.34 15.57
N PRO A 44 -6.23 -9.65 16.73
CA PRO A 44 -7.34 -8.86 17.29
C PRO A 44 -6.96 -7.42 17.67
N LYS A 45 -5.66 -7.09 17.70
CA LYS A 45 -5.12 -5.75 17.97
C LYS A 45 -4.72 -4.98 16.70
N GLY A 46 -5.05 -5.50 15.52
CA GLY A 46 -4.79 -4.88 14.22
C GLY A 46 -3.97 -5.77 13.28
N ALA A 47 -4.31 -5.73 11.98
CA ALA A 47 -3.78 -6.61 10.94
C ALA A 47 -2.40 -6.19 10.37
N GLY A 48 -1.59 -5.51 11.18
CA GLY A 48 -0.29 -4.98 10.75
C GLY A 48 -0.38 -3.71 9.91
N ALA A 49 0.78 -3.32 9.36
CA ALA A 49 1.01 -2.01 8.74
C ALA A 49 1.37 -2.07 7.26
N VAL A 50 1.36 -3.27 6.67
CA VAL A 50 1.79 -3.51 5.30
C VAL A 50 0.61 -4.02 4.50
N PHE A 51 0.39 -3.43 3.35
CA PHE A 51 -0.62 -3.88 2.40
C PHE A 51 -0.23 -3.53 0.98
N THR A 52 -0.94 -4.11 0.02
CA THR A 52 -0.80 -3.78 -1.40
C THR A 52 -2.10 -3.24 -1.96
N PHE A 53 -1.99 -2.44 -3.01
CA PHE A 53 -3.13 -1.98 -3.79
C PHE A 53 -2.74 -1.90 -5.26
N GLY A 54 -3.74 -1.93 -6.14
CA GLY A 54 -3.58 -1.86 -7.58
C GLY A 54 -4.06 -0.53 -8.14
N LEU A 55 -3.28 0.07 -9.05
CA LEU A 55 -3.65 1.30 -9.76
C LEU A 55 -4.31 1.01 -11.10
N LYS A 56 -5.39 1.73 -11.43
CA LYS A 56 -6.07 1.61 -12.74
C LYS A 56 -5.17 1.96 -13.91
N GLY A 57 -4.26 2.92 -13.71
CA GLY A 57 -3.27 3.33 -14.72
C GLY A 57 -2.07 2.38 -14.86
N GLY A 58 -2.07 1.25 -14.13
CA GLY A 58 -1.03 0.22 -14.26
C GLY A 58 0.38 0.71 -13.92
N TYR A 59 1.36 0.23 -14.70
CA TYR A 59 2.79 0.44 -14.46
C TYR A 59 3.19 1.91 -14.39
N ASP A 60 2.76 2.72 -15.36
CA ASP A 60 3.16 4.12 -15.45
C ASP A 60 2.60 4.91 -14.28
N ALA A 61 1.34 4.66 -13.88
CA ALA A 61 0.76 5.25 -12.68
C ALA A 61 1.52 4.84 -11.42
N GLY A 62 1.97 3.59 -11.32
CA GLY A 62 2.83 3.11 -10.24
C GLY A 62 4.16 3.86 -10.16
N VAL A 63 4.83 4.07 -11.30
CA VAL A 63 6.08 4.85 -11.35
C VAL A 63 5.85 6.31 -10.98
N GLN A 64 4.77 6.93 -11.49
CA GLN A 64 4.43 8.32 -11.20
C GLN A 64 4.12 8.54 -9.72
N LEU A 65 3.27 7.70 -9.14
CA LEU A 65 2.95 7.75 -7.71
C LEU A 65 4.21 7.77 -6.85
N VAL A 66 5.10 6.81 -7.05
CA VAL A 66 6.32 6.67 -6.23
C VAL A 66 7.28 7.85 -6.41
N THR A 67 7.23 8.51 -7.57
CA THR A 67 8.05 9.69 -7.87
C THR A 67 7.45 10.98 -7.27
N ASN A 68 6.12 11.07 -7.17
CA ASN A 68 5.42 12.29 -6.77
C ASN A 68 5.14 12.36 -5.26
N LEU A 69 5.28 11.26 -4.53
CA LEU A 69 5.15 11.23 -3.07
C LEU A 69 6.25 12.07 -2.40
N LYS A 70 5.86 12.90 -1.43
CA LYS A 70 6.78 13.83 -0.74
C LYS A 70 7.09 13.39 0.68
N LEU A 71 6.17 12.68 1.32
CA LEU A 71 6.28 12.20 2.68
C LEU A 71 6.71 10.73 2.70
N PHE A 72 6.11 9.89 1.85
CA PHE A 72 6.50 8.48 1.75
C PHE A 72 7.90 8.34 1.17
N SER A 73 8.77 7.59 1.86
CA SER A 73 10.11 7.30 1.34
C SER A 73 10.08 6.11 0.38
N HIS A 74 10.66 6.27 -0.81
CA HIS A 74 10.80 5.19 -1.78
C HIS A 74 11.95 4.24 -1.38
N LEU A 75 11.63 3.23 -0.57
CA LEU A 75 12.60 2.27 -0.04
C LEU A 75 11.99 0.86 0.07
N ALA A 76 12.83 -0.16 -0.08
CA ALA A 76 12.40 -1.55 -0.05
C ALA A 76 12.17 -2.13 1.37
N ASN A 77 12.53 -1.40 2.42
CA ASN A 77 12.33 -1.80 3.82
C ASN A 77 10.85 -1.75 4.24
N ILE A 78 10.56 -2.18 5.47
CA ILE A 78 9.24 -2.16 6.10
C ILE A 78 9.38 -1.90 7.62
N GLY A 79 8.33 -1.39 8.25
CA GLY A 79 8.25 -1.27 9.71
C GLY A 79 9.09 -0.15 10.34
N ASP A 80 9.54 0.83 9.54
CA ASP A 80 10.11 2.08 10.06
C ASP A 80 9.00 2.96 10.65
N THR A 81 9.35 3.92 11.50
CA THR A 81 8.41 4.96 11.96
C THR A 81 7.96 5.86 10.82
N ARG A 82 8.76 5.95 9.75
CA ARG A 82 8.41 6.65 8.52
C ARG A 82 7.62 5.73 7.59
N SER A 83 6.68 6.31 6.86
CA SER A 83 5.90 5.66 5.83
C SER A 83 6.76 5.39 4.59
N LEU A 84 6.64 4.17 4.06
CA LEU A 84 7.48 3.67 2.97
C LEU A 84 6.59 3.18 1.83
N VAL A 85 7.05 3.44 0.61
CA VAL A 85 6.37 3.03 -0.61
C VAL A 85 7.36 2.30 -1.51
N ILE A 86 6.87 1.29 -2.23
CA ILE A 86 7.61 0.72 -3.34
C ILE A 86 6.66 0.22 -4.42
N HIS A 87 7.06 0.39 -5.68
CA HIS A 87 6.42 -0.21 -6.84
C HIS A 87 7.28 -1.42 -7.30
N PRO A 88 6.92 -2.66 -6.92
CA PRO A 88 7.79 -3.83 -7.11
C PRO A 88 8.14 -4.09 -8.58
N ALA A 89 7.19 -3.89 -9.50
CA ALA A 89 7.36 -4.16 -10.92
C ALA A 89 8.48 -3.31 -11.56
N SER A 90 8.65 -2.05 -11.15
CA SER A 90 9.73 -1.17 -11.66
C SER A 90 11.02 -1.25 -10.85
N THR A 91 11.03 -1.97 -9.72
CA THR A 91 12.15 -2.00 -8.78
C THR A 91 12.61 -3.43 -8.49
N THR A 92 12.12 -4.03 -7.40
CA THR A 92 12.58 -5.31 -6.85
C THR A 92 12.36 -6.49 -7.79
N HIS A 93 11.34 -6.44 -8.64
CA HIS A 93 10.96 -7.50 -9.58
C HIS A 93 11.22 -7.11 -11.04
N ARG A 94 11.97 -6.03 -11.30
CA ARG A 94 12.21 -5.50 -12.65
C ARG A 94 12.84 -6.49 -13.63
N GLN A 95 13.57 -7.49 -13.12
CA GLN A 95 14.25 -8.51 -13.92
C GLN A 95 13.32 -9.66 -14.36
N LEU A 96 12.13 -9.75 -13.79
CA LEU A 96 11.15 -10.77 -14.16
C LEU A 96 10.37 -10.36 -15.40
N SER A 97 9.88 -11.34 -16.16
CA SER A 97 8.87 -11.08 -17.19
C SER A 97 7.54 -10.66 -16.57
N ASP A 98 6.67 -10.01 -17.33
CA ASP A 98 5.39 -9.52 -16.78
C ASP A 98 4.46 -10.66 -16.34
N ALA A 99 4.53 -11.81 -17.02
CA ALA A 99 3.85 -13.03 -16.58
C ALA A 99 4.37 -13.52 -15.21
N GLN A 100 5.69 -13.49 -15.00
CA GLN A 100 6.30 -13.87 -13.73
C GLN A 100 5.97 -12.88 -12.60
N LYS A 101 6.01 -11.58 -12.89
CA LYS A 101 5.60 -10.51 -11.96
C LYS A 101 4.16 -10.70 -11.48
N THR A 102 3.26 -10.96 -12.42
CA THR A 102 1.84 -11.21 -12.11
C THR A 102 1.67 -12.47 -11.27
N ALA A 103 2.35 -13.57 -11.65
CA ALA A 103 2.30 -14.82 -10.89
C ALA A 103 2.86 -14.69 -9.46
N SER A 104 3.81 -13.79 -9.22
CA SER A 104 4.35 -13.51 -7.89
C SER A 104 3.52 -12.49 -7.07
N GLY A 105 2.39 -12.01 -7.60
CA GLY A 105 1.58 -10.96 -6.95
C GLY A 105 2.24 -9.57 -6.96
N ALA A 106 3.21 -9.37 -7.86
CA ALA A 106 3.95 -8.13 -8.07
C ALA A 106 3.65 -7.57 -9.47
N GLY A 107 2.40 -7.68 -9.90
CA GLY A 107 1.92 -7.24 -11.20
C GLY A 107 2.23 -5.75 -11.48
N PRO A 108 2.15 -5.33 -12.76
CA PRO A 108 2.53 -3.98 -13.16
C PRO A 108 1.75 -2.86 -12.45
N GLU A 109 0.56 -3.14 -11.93
CA GLU A 109 -0.28 -2.18 -11.21
C GLU A 109 -0.03 -2.11 -9.70
N VAL A 110 0.75 -3.06 -9.16
CA VAL A 110 0.86 -3.30 -7.72
C VAL A 110 1.78 -2.30 -7.06
N VAL A 111 1.27 -1.60 -6.05
CA VAL A 111 2.05 -0.76 -5.14
C VAL A 111 1.97 -1.33 -3.73
N ARG A 112 3.09 -1.35 -3.01
CA ARG A 112 3.17 -1.76 -1.61
C ARG A 112 3.42 -0.56 -0.72
N LEU A 113 2.59 -0.41 0.32
CA LEU A 113 2.82 0.56 1.39
C LEU A 113 3.19 -0.16 2.69
N SER A 114 4.12 0.45 3.41
CA SER A 114 4.39 0.18 4.82
C SER A 114 4.12 1.46 5.58
N ILE A 115 2.98 1.53 6.25
CA ILE A 115 2.50 2.75 6.91
C ILE A 115 3.28 3.00 8.19
N GLY A 116 3.78 4.22 8.35
CA GLY A 116 4.49 4.72 9.51
C GLY A 116 3.57 5.17 10.64
N ILE A 117 4.05 6.12 11.44
CA ILE A 117 3.34 6.69 12.60
C ILE A 117 3.11 8.20 12.50
N GLU A 118 3.20 8.76 11.30
CA GLU A 118 2.88 10.16 11.01
C GLU A 118 1.39 10.48 11.27
N ASP A 119 1.03 11.76 11.18
CA ASP A 119 -0.38 12.13 11.15
C ASP A 119 -1.05 11.50 9.93
N VAL A 120 -2.21 10.89 10.15
CA VAL A 120 -2.89 10.13 9.10
C VAL A 120 -3.48 11.02 8.01
N GLU A 121 -3.84 12.26 8.34
CA GLU A 121 -4.36 13.21 7.36
C GLU A 121 -3.24 13.69 6.44
N ASP A 122 -2.01 13.85 6.95
CA ASP A 122 -0.83 14.16 6.13
C ASP A 122 -0.49 13.00 5.17
N LEU A 123 -0.61 11.75 5.64
CA LEU A 123 -0.41 10.57 4.79
C LEU A 123 -1.45 10.49 3.67
N ILE A 124 -2.72 10.75 4.00
CA ILE A 124 -3.81 10.75 3.02
C ILE A 124 -3.61 11.89 2.01
N ALA A 125 -3.27 13.09 2.47
CA ALA A 125 -3.02 14.24 1.61
C ALA A 125 -1.83 14.01 0.66
N ASP A 126 -0.75 13.39 1.13
CA ASP A 126 0.41 13.07 0.27
C ASP A 126 0.06 12.01 -0.79
N LEU A 127 -0.78 11.03 -0.43
CA LEU A 127 -1.29 10.05 -1.38
C LEU A 127 -2.22 10.70 -2.41
N ASP A 128 -3.17 11.53 -1.98
CA ASP A 128 -4.13 12.18 -2.89
C ASP A 128 -3.41 13.10 -3.89
N GLN A 129 -2.44 13.90 -3.44
CA GLN A 129 -1.69 14.75 -4.36
C GLN A 129 -0.79 13.97 -5.32
N ALA A 130 -0.32 12.77 -4.93
CA ALA A 130 0.51 11.94 -5.80
C ALA A 130 -0.30 11.07 -6.77
N LEU A 131 -1.58 10.82 -6.45
CA LEU A 131 -2.53 10.06 -7.26
C LEU A 131 -3.38 10.93 -8.20
N ALA A 132 -3.28 12.26 -8.10
CA ALA A 132 -4.00 13.24 -8.90
C ALA A 132 -3.53 13.31 -10.37
#